data_AF-A0A3B0XKH3-F1
#
_entry.id   AF-A0A3B0XKH3-F1
#
_cell.length_a   1.000
_cell.length_b   1.000
_cell.length_c   1.000
_cell.angle_alpha   90.00
_cell.angle_beta   90.00
_cell.angle_gamma   90.00
#
_symmetry.space_group_name_H-M   'P 1'
#
loop_
_entity.id
_entity.type
_entity.pdbx_description
1 polymer ?
#
loop_
_entity_poly.entity_id
_entity_poly.type
_entity_poly.pdbx_seq_one_letter_code
_entity_poly.pdbx_strand_id
1 'polypeptide(L)' 'MPKTFSFDELVKLLKKHDSRFEIYTDKGKGSHRVLSHSDVNGRAESYPLKYHGGKTQVRVGHLNAIIRRFDLPNNIFR' A
#
# COMPACT_ATOMS: atom_id res chain seq x y z
N MET A 1 20.30 -1.65 6.77
CA MET A 1 19.06 -1.96 7.51
C MET A 1 17.91 -1.94 6.51
N PRO A 2 16.96 -2.90 6.54
CA PRO A 2 15.77 -2.80 5.69
C PRO A 2 15.03 -1.51 6.06
N LYS A 3 14.82 -0.65 5.07
CA LYS A 3 14.15 0.64 5.24
C LYS A 3 12.70 0.34 5.64
N THR A 4 12.32 0.71 6.86
CA THR A 4 10.94 0.56 7.32
C THR A 4 10.15 1.76 6.80
N PHE A 5 9.05 1.52 6.09
CA PHE A 5 8.19 2.59 5.60
C PHE A 5 7.03 2.79 6.55
N SER A 6 6.77 4.05 6.91
CA SER A 6 5.51 4.41 7.53
C SER A 6 4.36 4.28 6.52
N PHE A 7 3.13 4.18 7.01
CA PHE A 7 1.94 4.15 6.16
C PHE A 7 1.89 5.39 5.24
N ASP A 8 2.17 6.59 5.76
CA ASP A 8 2.12 7.81 4.96
C ASP A 8 3.19 7.83 3.86
N GLU A 9 4.40 7.35 4.15
CA GLU A 9 5.47 7.21 3.15
C GLU A 9 5.11 6.20 2.07
N LEU A 10 4.53 5.05 2.47
CA LEU A 10 4.02 4.05 1.54
C LEU A 10 2.99 4.66 0.60
N VAL A 11 1.97 5.35 1.12
CA VAL A 11 0.93 5.99 0.31
C VAL A 11 1.52 7.04 -0.63
N LYS A 12 2.44 7.88 -0.15
CA LYS A 12 3.12 8.89 -0.97
C LYS A 12 3.90 8.24 -2.11
N LEU A 13 4.64 7.17 -1.86
CA LEU A 13 5.41 6.46 -2.87
C LEU A 13 4.52 5.80 -3.92
N LEU A 14 3.46 5.12 -3.48
CA LEU A 14 2.50 4.50 -4.39
C LEU A 14 1.81 5.54 -5.27
N LYS A 15 1.32 6.64 -4.69
CA LYS A 15 0.71 7.74 -5.47
C LYS A 15 1.68 8.44 -6.41
N LYS A 16 2.96 8.50 -6.06
CA LYS A 16 4.02 9.02 -6.94
C LYS A 16 4.31 8.08 -8.10
N HIS A 17 4.18 6.77 -7.89
CA HIS A 17 4.33 5.77 -8.93
C HIS A 17 3.12 5.74 -9.87
N ASP A 18 1.92 5.70 -9.31
CA ASP A 18 0.66 5.84 -10.04
C ASP A 18 -0.36 6.64 -9.21
N SER A 19 -0.86 7.73 -9.79
CA SER A 19 -1.87 8.59 -9.15
C SER A 19 -3.21 7.90 -8.89
N ARG A 20 -3.50 6.76 -9.54
CA ARG A 20 -4.74 5.98 -9.40
C ARG A 20 -4.82 5.18 -8.09
N PHE A 21 -3.74 5.14 -7.30
CA PHE A 21 -3.79 4.53 -5.97
C PHE A 21 -4.71 5.31 -5.03
N GLU A 22 -5.71 4.62 -4.49
CA GLU A 22 -6.68 5.16 -3.54
C GLU A 22 -6.57 4.47 -2.18
N ILE A 23 -6.91 5.21 -1.13
CA ILE A 23 -6.98 4.70 0.25
C ILE A 23 -8.40 4.88 0.75
N TYR A 24 -9.11 3.77 0.93
CA TYR A 24 -10.42 3.78 1.55
C TYR A 24 -10.29 3.62 3.06
N THR A 25 -10.96 4.50 3.80
CA THR A 25 -10.95 4.52 5.27
C THR A 25 -12.14 3.81 5.89
N ASP A 26 -13.24 3.71 5.15
CA ASP A 26 -14.55 3.20 5.50
C ASP A 26 -14.78 1.73 5.06
N LYS A 27 -14.04 1.26 4.05
CA LYS A 27 -14.16 -0.12 3.53
C LYS A 27 -13.38 -1.18 4.33
N GLY A 28 -12.76 -0.81 5.44
CA GLY A 28 -11.96 -1.70 6.29
C GLY A 28 -12.64 -2.08 7.61
N LYS A 29 -12.31 -3.25 8.19
CA LYS A 29 -12.76 -3.63 9.54
C LYS A 29 -12.01 -2.83 10.60
N GLY A 30 -12.65 -1.82 11.19
CA GLY A 30 -12.11 -1.03 12.31
C GLY A 30 -10.86 -0.24 11.93
N SER A 31 -9.71 -0.57 12.53
CA SER A 31 -8.43 0.11 12.30
C SER A 31 -7.70 -0.35 11.03
N HIS A 32 -8.42 -0.77 9.99
CA HIS A 32 -7.81 -1.12 8.71
C HIS A 32 -8.03 0.01 7.70
N ARG A 33 -7.13 0.11 6.74
CA ARG A 33 -7.27 0.92 5.52
C ARG A 33 -7.19 -0.01 4.34
N VAL A 34 -7.95 0.27 3.29
CA VAL A 34 -7.89 -0.51 2.06
C VAL A 34 -7.13 0.28 1.04
N LEU A 35 -5.95 -0.20 0.67
CA LEU A 35 -5.24 0.27 -0.51
C LEU A 35 -5.92 -0.32 -1.74
N SER A 36 -6.24 0.51 -2.72
CA SER A 36 -6.92 0.10 -3.94
C SER A 36 -6.25 0.70 -5.17
N HIS A 37 -6.32 -0.04 -6.26
CA HIS A 37 -5.91 0.43 -7.58
C HIS A 37 -6.97 0.00 -8.59
N SER A 38 -7.40 0.91 -9.46
CA SER A 38 -8.48 0.64 -10.42
C SER A 38 -8.05 -0.27 -11.57
N ASP A 39 -6.76 -0.34 -11.86
CA ASP A 39 -6.23 -1.05 -13.02
C ASP A 39 -4.82 -1.62 -12.77
N VAL A 40 -4.77 -2.89 -12.38
CA VAL A 40 -3.54 -3.70 -12.35
C VAL A 40 -3.69 -4.75 -13.43
N ASN A 41 -3.04 -4.53 -14.57
CA ASN A 41 -3.11 -5.41 -15.75
C ASN A 41 -4.57 -5.73 -16.18
N GLY A 42 -5.45 -4.71 -16.20
CA GLY A 42 -6.85 -4.86 -16.61
C GLY A 42 -7.80 -5.34 -15.52
N ARG A 43 -7.35 -5.39 -14.25
CA ARG A 43 -8.20 -5.76 -13.11
C ARG A 43 -8.04 -4.78 -11.95
N ALA A 44 -9.15 -4.41 -11.32
CA ALA A 44 -9.11 -3.68 -10.07
C ALA A 44 -8.61 -4.59 -8.95
N GLU A 45 -7.66 -4.10 -8.16
CA GLU A 45 -7.06 -4.85 -7.06
C GLU A 45 -7.11 -4.05 -5.76
N SER A 46 -7.18 -4.77 -4.65
CA SER A 46 -7.19 -4.14 -3.33
C SER A 46 -6.45 -4.97 -2.28
N TYR A 47 -5.97 -4.27 -1.26
CA TYR A 47 -5.21 -4.86 -0.17
C TYR A 47 -5.51 -4.18 1.16
N PRO A 48 -6.01 -4.94 2.16
CA PRO A 48 -6.23 -4.40 3.49
C PRO A 48 -4.91 -4.27 4.25
N LEU A 49 -4.68 -3.11 4.86
CA LEU A 49 -3.52 -2.82 5.68
C LEU A 49 -3.96 -2.34 7.06
N LYS A 50 -3.32 -2.87 8.11
CA LYS A 50 -3.55 -2.37 9.47
C LYS A 50 -3.05 -0.94 9.59
N TYR A 51 -3.86 -0.09 10.21
CA TYR A 51 -3.60 1.33 10.38
C TYR A 51 -3.88 1.76 11.81
N HIS A 52 -2.80 2.05 12.54
CA HIS A 52 -2.86 2.61 13.90
C HIS A 52 -2.35 4.08 13.92
N GLY A 53 -2.31 4.74 12.74
CA GLY A 53 -1.82 6.10 12.54
C GLY A 53 -0.77 6.19 11.41
N GLY A 54 -0.62 7.37 10.80
CA GLY A 54 0.22 7.58 9.61
C GLY A 54 1.71 7.22 9.77
N LYS A 55 2.26 7.38 10.99
CA LYS A 55 3.64 6.99 11.34
C LYS A 55 3.82 5.50 11.65
N THR A 56 2.74 4.71 11.61
CA THR A 56 2.81 3.26 11.86
C THR A 56 3.69 2.59 10.82
N GLN A 57 4.65 1.80 11.29
CA GLN A 57 5.57 1.09 10.42
C GLN A 57 4.88 -0.09 9.72
N VAL A 58 5.00 -0.13 8.41
CA VAL A 58 4.52 -1.22 7.58
C VAL A 58 5.55 -2.35 7.59
N ARG A 59 5.14 -3.53 8.04
CA ARG A 59 6.02 -4.70 8.10
C ARG A 59 6.44 -5.12 6.68
N VAL A 60 7.67 -5.63 6.55
CA VAL A 60 8.24 -6.11 5.28
C VAL A 60 7.35 -7.11 4.55
N GLY A 61 6.67 -8.00 5.30
CA GLY A 61 5.72 -8.95 4.70
C GLY A 61 4.56 -8.27 3.96
N HIS A 62 4.06 -7.14 4.47
CA HIS A 62 3.03 -6.36 3.77
C HIS A 62 3.60 -5.64 2.53
N LEU A 63 4.82 -5.10 2.62
CA LEU A 63 5.47 -4.46 1.46
C LEU A 63 5.63 -5.45 0.31
N ASN A 64 6.09 -6.68 0.60
CA ASN A 64 6.22 -7.74 -0.40
C ASN A 64 4.86 -8.19 -0.96
N ALA A 65 3.82 -8.26 -0.11
CA ALA A 65 2.47 -8.58 -0.56
C ALA A 65 1.91 -7.49 -1.49
N ILE A 66 2.15 -6.22 -1.17
CA ILE A 66 1.75 -5.07 -1.99
C ILE A 66 2.47 -5.11 -3.34
N ILE A 67 3.79 -5.34 -3.36
CA ILE A 67 4.56 -5.51 -4.61
C ILE A 67 3.91 -6.57 -5.50
N ARG A 68 3.64 -7.75 -4.94
CA ARG A 68 3.06 -8.87 -5.70
C ARG A 68 1.62 -8.62 -6.14
N ARG A 69 0.81 -7.97 -5.30
CA ARG A 69 -0.62 -7.75 -5.56
C ARG A 69 -0.85 -6.70 -6.65
N PHE A 70 -0.05 -5.64 -6.64
CA PHE A 70 -0.19 -4.52 -7.56
C PHE A 70 0.85 -4.52 -8.70
N ASP A 71 1.54 -5.65 -8.89
CA ASP A 71 2.56 -5.84 -9.93
C ASP A 71 3.61 -4.72 -9.99
N LEU A 72 4.12 -4.31 -8.83
CA LEU A 72 5.03 -3.18 -8.70
C LEU A 72 6.50 -3.58 -8.94
N PRO A 73 7.36 -2.63 -9.33
CA PRO A 73 8.80 -2.88 -9.40
C PRO A 73 9.40 -3.31 -8.05
N ASN A 74 10.22 -4.36 -8.05
CA ASN A 74 10.85 -4.93 -6.84
C ASN A 74 11.74 -3.94 -6.05
N ASN A 75 12.11 -2.81 -6.65
CA ASN A 75 12.97 -1.78 -6.06
C ASN A 75 12.19 -0.53 -5.61
N ILE A 76 10.86 -0.51 -5.70
CA ILE A 76 10.04 0.67 -5.36
C ILE A 76 10.20 1.11 -3.88
N PHE A 77 10.57 0.18 -3.00
CA PHE A 77 10.75 0.39 -1.56
C PHE A 77 12.23 0.29 -1.11
N ARG A 78 13.21 0.58 -1.98
CA ARG A 78 14.64 0.61 -1.61
C ARG A 78 15.10 2.00 -1.14
#